data_AF-A0A660WDJ1-F1
#
_entry.id   AF-A0A660WDJ1-F1
#
_cell.length_a   1.000
_cell.length_b   1.000
_cell.length_c   1.000
_cell.angle_alpha   90.00
_cell.angle_beta   90.00
_cell.angle_gamma   90.00
#
_symmetry.space_group_name_H-M   'P 1'
#
loop_
_entity.id
_entity.type
_entity.pdbx_description
1 polymer ?
#
loop_
_entity_poly.entity_id
_entity_poly.type
_entity_poly.pdbx_seq_one_letter_code
_entity_poly.pdbx_strand_id
1 'polypeptide(L)' 'MTQEPLRVYVDTSVFGGAFDEEFKTASRSFFEQVKTKQFHLVTSVIVQQEILLAPIQVQSLF' A
#
# COMPACT_ATOMS: atom_id res chain seq x y z
N MET A 1 -25.95 8.78 -2.98
CA MET A 1 -25.45 7.39 -2.91
C MET A 1 -23.95 7.47 -2.78
N THR A 2 -23.37 7.06 -1.65
CA THR A 2 -21.91 6.95 -1.54
C THR A 2 -21.49 5.67 -2.25
N GLN A 3 -20.71 5.77 -3.33
CA GLN A 3 -20.11 4.59 -3.95
C GLN A 3 -19.16 3.93 -2.95
N GLU A 4 -19.21 2.61 -2.86
CA GLU A 4 -18.23 1.86 -2.07
C GLU A 4 -16.83 2.03 -2.70
N PRO A 5 -15.77 2.22 -1.88
CA PRO A 5 -14.41 2.33 -2.40
C PRO A 5 -14.00 1.05 -3.14
N LEU A 6 -13.27 1.21 -4.26
CA LEU A 6 -12.76 0.07 -4.99
C LEU A 6 -11.80 -0.73 -4.10
N ARG A 7 -12.06 -2.04 -3.97
CA ARG A 7 -11.20 -2.96 -3.23
C ARG A 7 -10.02 -3.36 -4.09
N VAL A 8 -8.81 -3.11 -3.61
CA VAL A 8 -7.58 -3.34 -4.36
C VAL A 8 -6.64 -4.23 -3.54
N TYR A 9 -6.15 -5.29 -4.19
CA TYR A 9 -5.01 -6.05 -3.70
C TYR A 9 -3.77 -5.50 -4.36
N VAL A 10 -2.74 -5.20 -3.57
CA VAL A 10 -1.46 -4.72 -4.09
C VAL A 10 -0.34 -5.67 -3.69
N ASP A 11 0.65 -5.76 -4.56
CA ASP A 11 1.88 -6.49 -4.30
C ASP A 11 2.74 -5.74 -3.27
N THR A 12 3.65 -6.47 -2.60
CA THR A 12 4.55 -5.93 -1.58
C THR A 12 5.49 -4.85 -2.15
N SER A 13 5.78 -4.92 -3.45
CA SER A 13 6.55 -3.89 -4.17
C SER A 13 5.96 -2.48 -4.07
N VAL A 14 4.64 -2.33 -3.91
CA VAL A 14 3.99 -1.02 -3.71
C VAL A 14 4.35 -0.39 -2.36
N PHE A 15 4.53 -1.22 -1.32
CA PHE A 15 4.96 -0.76 0.00
C PHE A 15 6.43 -0.32 -0.03
N GLY A 16 7.30 -1.14 -0.64
CA GLY A 16 8.71 -0.79 -0.85
C GLY A 16 8.88 0.46 -1.71
N GLY A 17 8.06 0.58 -2.76
CA GLY A 17 8.07 1.69 -3.71
C GLY A 17 7.85 3.05 -3.07
N ALA A 18 7.20 3.15 -1.90
CA ALA A 18 7.06 4.41 -1.17
C ALA A 18 8.38 5.00 -0.64
N PHE A 19 9.46 4.22 -0.68
CA PHE A 19 10.82 4.58 -0.26
C PHE A 19 11.87 4.39 -1.36
N ASP A 20 11.46 3.99 -2.56
CA ASP A 20 12.32 3.85 -3.74
C ASP A 20 12.11 5.02 -4.69
N GLU A 21 13.17 5.74 -5.08
CA GLU A 21 13.07 6.98 -5.85
C GLU A 21 12.31 6.81 -7.18
N GLU A 22 12.40 5.65 -7.84
CA GLU A 22 11.65 5.38 -9.07
C GLU A 22 10.13 5.34 -8.84
N PHE A 23 9.69 4.80 -7.70
CA PHE A 23 8.27 4.49 -7.43
C PHE A 23 7.64 5.36 -6.34
N LYS A 24 8.42 6.21 -5.68
CA LYS A 24 8.06 7.00 -4.49
C LYS A 24 6.80 7.80 -4.67
N THR A 25 6.71 8.53 -5.78
CA THR A 25 5.60 9.44 -6.05
C THR A 25 4.30 8.67 -6.26
N ALA A 26 4.32 7.62 -7.10
CA ALA A 26 3.14 6.82 -7.38
C ALA A 26 2.67 6.06 -6.14
N SER A 27 3.59 5.41 -5.42
CA SER A 27 3.28 4.61 -4.23
C SER A 27 2.73 5.48 -3.10
N ARG A 28 3.33 6.65 -2.84
CA ARG A 28 2.80 7.59 -1.84
C ARG A 28 1.43 8.14 -2.21
N SER A 29 1.23 8.48 -3.49
CA SER A 29 -0.09 8.91 -3.97
C SER A 29 -1.15 7.83 -3.74
N PHE A 30 -0.81 6.57 -3.99
CA PHE A 30 -1.69 5.44 -3.70
C PHE A 30 -2.06 5.37 -2.21
N PHE A 31 -1.09 5.45 -1.29
CA PHE A 31 -1.39 5.43 0.15
C PHE A 31 -2.24 6.62 0.60
N GLU A 32 -2.09 7.80 0.01
CA GLU A 32 -3.00 8.93 0.26
C GLU A 32 -4.42 8.65 -0.25
N GLN A 33 -4.57 7.96 -1.38
CA GLN A 33 -5.88 7.53 -1.90
C GLN A 33 -6.54 6.47 -1.00
N VAL A 34 -5.75 5.60 -0.37
CA VAL A 34 -6.22 4.68 0.68
C VAL A 34 -6.69 5.47 1.92
N LYS A 35 -5.89 6.42 2.42
CA LYS A 35 -6.24 7.26 3.59
C LYS A 35 -7.50 8.09 3.36
N THR A 36 -7.67 8.61 2.14
CA THR A 36 -8.85 9.40 1.74
C THR A 36 -10.05 8.55 1.33
N LYS A 37 -9.99 7.22 1.55
CA LYS A 37 -11.06 6.26 1.27
C LYS A 37 -11.49 6.20 -0.20
N GLN A 38 -10.60 6.56 -1.13
CA GLN A 38 -10.81 6.32 -2.56
C GLN A 38 -10.62 4.83 -2.90
N PHE A 39 -9.65 4.20 -2.22
CA PHE A 39 -9.42 2.76 -2.28
C PHE A 39 -9.59 2.09 -0.92
N HIS A 40 -10.09 0.87 -0.95
CA HIS A 40 -10.03 -0.04 0.18
C HIS A 40 -8.91 -1.05 -0.07
N LEU A 41 -7.74 -0.79 0.52
CA LEU A 41 -6.59 -1.68 0.43
C LEU A 41 -6.90 -3.01 1.14
N VAL A 42 -6.67 -4.12 0.44
CA VAL A 42 -6.75 -5.47 0.98
C VAL A 42 -5.39 -6.14 0.79
N THR A 43 -4.93 -6.85 1.81
CA THR A 43 -3.66 -7.58 1.78
C THR A 43 -3.89 -9.07 1.97
N SER A 44 -3.03 -9.89 1.37
CA SER A 44 -3.01 -11.33 1.59
C SER A 44 -2.06 -11.68 2.74
N VAL A 45 -2.18 -12.89 3.28
CA VAL A 45 -1.22 -13.41 4.28
C VAL A 45 0.21 -13.45 3.71
N ILE A 46 0.36 -13.70 2.41
CA ILE A 46 1.68 -13.72 1.74
C ILE A 46 2.30 -12.32 1.76
N VAL A 47 1.55 -11.29 1.33
CA VAL A 47 2.02 -9.89 1.36
C VAL A 47 2.36 -9.46 2.79
N GLN A 48 1.54 -9.85 3.77
CA GLN A 48 1.83 -9.57 5.17
C GLN A 48 3.15 -10.20 5.63
N GLN A 49 3.42 -11.46 5.26
CA GLN A 49 4.67 -12.14 5.61
C GLN A 49 5.90 -11.47 5.00
N GLU A 50 5.79 -11.02 3.75
CA GLU A 50 6.88 -10.29 3.08
C GLU A 50 7.16 -8.94 3.75
N ILE A 51 6.11 -8.21 4.15
CA ILE A 51 6.24 -6.92 4.85
C ILE A 51 6.90 -7.10 6.22
N LEU A 52 6.58 -8.17 6.97
CA LEU A 52 7.20 -8.42 8.28
C LEU A 52 8.73 -8.54 8.22
N LEU A 53 9.28 -8.92 7.07
CA LEU A 53 10.73 -9.04 6.84
C LEU A 53 11.34 -7.78 6.22
N ALA A 54 10.54 -6.78 5.87
CA ALA A 54 10.98 -5.55 5.22
C ALA A 54 11.60 -4.55 6.22
N PRO A 55 12.29 -3.49 5.76
CA PRO A 55 12.76 -2.42 6.65
C PRO A 55 11.63 -1.77 7.45
N ILE A 56 11.94 -1.26 8.65
CA ILE A 56 10.95 -0.68 9.60
C ILE A 56 10.08 0.40 8.93
N GLN A 57 10.66 1.22 8.06
CA GLN A 57 9.91 2.25 7.33
C GLN A 57 8.84 1.66 6.40
N VAL A 58 9.10 0.51 5.77
CA VAL A 58 8.12 -0.21 4.94
C VAL A 58 7.04 -0.83 5.82
N GLN A 59 7.43 -1.46 6.93
CA GLN A 59 6.49 -2.03 7.91
C GLN A 59 5.50 -0.98 8.45
N SER A 60 5.92 0.28 8.59
CA SER A 60 5.09 1.37 9.10
C SER A 60 3.93 1.78 8.18
N LEU A 61 3.87 1.27 6.95
CA LEU A 61 2.80 1.52 5.98
C LEU A 61 1.68 0.47 5.98
N PHE A 62 1.87 -0.63 6.72
CA PHE A 62 0.88 -1.70 6.87
C PHE A 62 0.01 -1.48 8.11
#